data_AF-A0A9W8DM87-F1
#
_entry.id   AF-A0A9W8DM87-F1
#
_cell.length_a   1.000
_cell.length_b   1.000
_cell.length_c   1.000
_cell.angle_alpha   90.00
_cell.angle_beta   90.00
_cell.angle_gamma   90.00
#
_symmetry.space_group_name_H-M   'P 1'
#
loop_
_entity.id
_entity.type
_entity.pdbx_description
1 polymer ?
#
loop_
_entity_poly.entity_id
_entity_poly.type
_entity_poly.pdbx_seq_one_letter_code
_entity_poly.pdbx_strand_id
1 'polypeptide(L)'
;PNNKRKTLASIKGKEKAHPYSRKATQMRRAINRQVRIEQGKLKRNELMTPKGLMFLWFKENMDTGRKAYSKEEAVDLAREYLARNDEAISEIKEKLRPGRPMDPKDKLLIEMMEKERSEAARGAMGKHCLFTCTQSICFYDISTDPRTQQPNWFDSVEIPNITNPKIFKILKEWDGDMNSIHLIKDMRIAVDPAKDSEPKSNTAGADNAGSSSIERAIAAETGMIVS
;
A
#
# COMPACT_ATOMS: atom_id res chain seq x y z
N PRO A 1 -41.33 -15.15 23.39
CA PRO A 1 -40.48 -14.60 24.49
C PRO A 1 -39.41 -13.64 23.96
N ASN A 2 -39.40 -12.41 24.46
CA ASN A 2 -38.75 -11.23 23.88
C ASN A 2 -37.21 -11.35 23.80
N ASN A 3 -36.65 -11.56 22.60
CA ASN A 3 -35.21 -11.71 22.35
C ASN A 3 -34.46 -10.35 22.34
N LYS A 4 -34.73 -9.50 23.33
CA LYS A 4 -34.10 -8.18 23.45
C LYS A 4 -32.68 -8.32 23.98
N ARG A 5 -31.72 -7.88 23.17
CA ARG A 5 -30.30 -7.82 23.52
C ARG A 5 -30.09 -6.74 24.59
N LYS A 6 -29.94 -7.13 25.86
CA LYS A 6 -29.71 -6.20 26.98
C LYS A 6 -28.25 -5.77 27.05
N THR A 7 -28.01 -4.48 27.25
CA THR A 7 -26.71 -3.92 27.64
C THR A 7 -26.55 -3.96 29.17
N LEU A 8 -25.34 -3.77 29.68
CA LEU A 8 -25.11 -3.72 31.13
C LEU A 8 -25.87 -2.59 31.83
N ALA A 9 -26.03 -1.45 31.15
CA ALA A 9 -26.84 -0.33 31.63
C ALA A 9 -28.33 -0.69 31.75
N SER A 10 -28.83 -1.60 30.92
CA SER A 10 -30.23 -2.05 30.93
C SER A 10 -30.57 -3.00 32.08
N ILE A 11 -29.58 -3.52 32.83
CA ILE A 11 -29.81 -4.49 33.92
C ILE A 11 -29.94 -3.73 35.25
N LYS A 12 -31.17 -3.66 35.78
CA LYS A 12 -31.48 -3.01 37.07
C LYS A 12 -30.98 -3.82 38.28
N GLY A 13 -30.47 -3.15 39.30
CA GLY A 13 -30.07 -3.73 40.59
C GLY A 13 -28.92 -4.74 40.45
N LYS A 14 -27.91 -4.39 39.65
CA LYS A 14 -26.76 -5.23 39.28
C LYS A 14 -25.77 -5.40 40.44
N GLU A 15 -25.67 -4.37 41.27
CA GLU A 15 -24.77 -4.23 42.41
C GLU A 15 -25.10 -5.19 43.56
N LYS A 16 -26.38 -5.54 43.74
CA LYS A 16 -26.83 -6.48 44.78
C LYS A 16 -26.93 -7.94 44.28
N ALA A 17 -26.36 -8.27 43.13
CA ALA A 17 -26.52 -9.58 42.51
C ALA A 17 -25.53 -10.61 43.09
N HIS A 18 -26.05 -11.73 43.60
CA HIS A 18 -25.21 -12.87 43.99
C HIS A 18 -24.49 -13.47 42.76
N PRO A 19 -23.22 -13.96 42.88
CA PRO A 19 -22.41 -14.45 41.74
C PRO A 19 -23.07 -15.53 40.87
N TYR A 20 -23.92 -16.36 41.46
CA TYR A 20 -24.62 -17.46 40.77
C TYR A 20 -26.10 -17.16 40.45
N SER A 21 -26.56 -15.93 40.67
CA SER A 21 -27.94 -15.54 40.40
C SER A 21 -28.25 -15.44 38.90
N ARG A 22 -29.54 -15.56 38.54
CA ARG A 22 -30.03 -15.29 37.17
C ARG A 22 -29.59 -13.90 36.65
N LYS A 23 -29.47 -12.93 37.57
CA LYS A 23 -29.02 -11.58 37.24
C LYS A 23 -27.52 -11.55 36.93
N ALA A 24 -26.69 -12.26 37.68
CA ALA A 24 -25.27 -12.43 37.36
C ALA A 24 -25.06 -13.09 35.99
N THR A 25 -25.86 -14.11 35.64
CA THR A 25 -25.81 -14.71 34.30
C THR A 25 -26.19 -13.71 33.20
N GLN A 26 -27.19 -12.84 33.44
CA GLN A 26 -27.53 -11.76 32.50
C GLN A 26 -26.37 -10.76 32.32
N MET A 27 -25.67 -10.40 33.41
CA MET A 27 -24.49 -9.53 33.35
C MET A 27 -23.35 -10.17 32.58
N ARG A 28 -23.02 -11.43 32.86
CA ARG A 28 -21.97 -12.18 32.13
C ARG A 28 -22.26 -12.21 30.62
N ARG A 29 -23.51 -12.46 30.22
CA ARG A 29 -23.91 -12.43 28.80
C ARG A 29 -23.71 -11.05 28.16
N ALA A 30 -24.08 -9.99 28.88
CA ALA A 30 -23.91 -8.63 28.40
C ALA A 30 -22.43 -8.24 28.28
N ILE A 31 -21.58 -8.60 29.27
CA ILE A 31 -20.12 -8.41 29.23
C ILE A 31 -19.51 -9.19 28.05
N ASN A 32 -19.78 -10.50 27.95
CA ASN A 32 -19.22 -11.32 26.87
C ASN A 32 -19.66 -10.84 25.48
N ARG A 33 -20.86 -10.25 25.37
CA ARG A 33 -21.28 -9.59 24.13
C ARG A 33 -20.46 -8.33 23.86
N GLN A 34 -20.23 -7.49 24.86
CA GLN A 34 -19.44 -6.28 24.74
C GLN A 34 -18.01 -6.61 24.31
N VAL A 35 -17.37 -7.58 24.96
CA VAL A 35 -16.03 -8.09 24.61
C VAL A 35 -16.00 -8.56 23.15
N ARG A 36 -16.98 -9.34 22.69
CA ARG A 36 -17.03 -9.78 21.29
C ARG A 36 -17.18 -8.62 20.30
N ILE A 37 -17.95 -7.60 20.64
CA ILE A 37 -18.12 -6.40 19.80
C ILE A 37 -16.82 -5.62 19.73
N GLU A 38 -16.15 -5.41 20.86
CA GLU A 38 -14.86 -4.71 20.94
C GLU A 38 -13.77 -5.47 20.19
N GLN A 39 -13.65 -6.78 20.39
CA GLN A 39 -12.76 -7.63 19.60
C GLN A 39 -13.07 -7.53 18.10
N GLY A 40 -14.34 -7.50 17.70
CA GLY A 40 -14.74 -7.31 16.31
C GLY A 40 -14.42 -5.90 15.76
N LYS A 41 -14.33 -4.88 16.60
CA LYS A 41 -13.84 -3.54 16.20
C LYS A 41 -12.32 -3.56 16.03
N LEU A 42 -11.60 -4.12 17.00
CA LEU A 42 -10.13 -4.23 16.96
C LEU A 42 -9.68 -5.01 15.73
N LYS A 43 -10.25 -6.18 15.45
CA LYS A 43 -9.94 -6.97 14.25
C LYS A 43 -10.19 -6.22 12.95
N ARG A 44 -11.28 -5.45 12.87
CA ARG A 44 -11.56 -4.64 11.68
C ARG A 44 -10.54 -3.51 11.53
N ASN A 45 -10.16 -2.85 12.61
CA ASN A 45 -9.12 -1.82 12.58
C ASN A 45 -7.77 -2.42 12.18
N GLU A 46 -7.39 -3.57 12.74
CA GLU A 46 -6.16 -4.29 12.42
C GLU A 46 -6.07 -4.67 10.94
N LEU A 47 -7.19 -5.10 10.33
CA LEU A 47 -7.26 -5.36 8.89
C LEU A 47 -7.13 -4.09 8.04
N MET A 48 -7.51 -2.93 8.57
CA MET A 48 -7.40 -1.63 7.87
C MET A 48 -6.06 -0.95 8.11
N THR A 49 -5.30 -1.34 9.13
CA THR A 49 -4.00 -0.75 9.48
C THR A 49 -3.01 -0.77 8.31
N PRO A 50 -2.78 -1.89 7.58
CA PRO A 50 -1.83 -1.90 6.46
C PRO A 50 -2.21 -0.88 5.38
N LYS A 51 -3.51 -0.74 5.10
CA LYS A 51 -4.02 0.25 4.14
C LYS A 51 -3.81 1.69 4.63
N GLY A 52 -4.02 1.94 5.92
CA GLY A 52 -3.78 3.25 6.53
C GLY A 52 -2.31 3.64 6.50
N LEU A 53 -1.41 2.71 6.80
CA LEU A 53 0.04 2.91 6.73
C LEU A 53 0.50 3.19 5.29
N MET A 54 -0.02 2.43 4.32
CA MET A 54 0.21 2.70 2.91
C MET A 54 -0.24 4.12 2.52
N PHE A 55 -1.46 4.52 2.88
CA PHE A 55 -1.96 5.86 2.56
C PHE A 55 -1.14 6.96 3.23
N LEU A 56 -0.66 6.73 4.45
CA LEU A 56 0.23 7.65 5.14
C LEU A 56 1.57 7.79 4.40
N TRP A 57 2.17 6.68 3.97
CA TRP A 57 3.39 6.71 3.16
C TRP A 57 3.18 7.51 1.87
N PHE A 58 2.07 7.29 1.16
CA PHE A 58 1.76 8.09 -0.04
C PHE A 58 1.59 9.57 0.31
N LYS A 59 0.93 9.90 1.43
CA LYS A 59 0.78 11.28 1.88
C LYS A 59 2.13 11.97 2.11
N GLU A 60 3.08 11.28 2.72
CA GLU A 60 4.40 11.82 3.05
C GLU A 60 5.30 11.99 1.82
N ASN A 61 5.18 11.10 0.83
CA ASN A 61 6.02 11.12 -0.38
C ASN A 61 5.36 11.85 -1.57
N MET A 62 4.17 12.43 -1.39
CA MET A 62 3.53 13.27 -2.40
C MET A 62 4.00 14.73 -2.32
N ASP A 63 4.11 15.37 -3.48
CA ASP A 63 4.37 16.80 -3.60
C ASP A 63 3.14 17.61 -3.19
N THR A 64 3.29 18.34 -2.09
CA THR A 64 2.21 19.16 -1.50
C THR A 64 1.80 20.34 -2.38
N GLY A 65 2.61 20.76 -3.36
CA GLY A 65 2.30 21.87 -4.27
C GLY A 65 1.31 21.51 -5.38
N ARG A 66 1.08 20.21 -5.64
CA ARG A 66 0.26 19.72 -6.75
C ARG A 66 -1.22 19.62 -6.37
N LYS A 67 -2.07 19.46 -7.40
CA LYS A 67 -3.52 19.21 -7.25
C LYS A 67 -3.92 17.78 -7.55
N ALA A 68 -3.19 17.10 -8.42
CA ALA A 68 -3.38 15.71 -8.82
C ALA A 68 -2.12 15.21 -9.52
N TYR A 69 -1.94 13.88 -9.54
CA TYR A 69 -0.88 13.20 -10.27
C TYR A 69 -1.38 12.70 -11.63
N SER A 70 -0.52 12.67 -12.63
CA SER A 70 -0.80 11.89 -13.84
C SER A 70 -0.77 10.38 -13.53
N LYS A 71 -1.36 9.57 -14.42
CA LYS A 71 -1.36 8.11 -14.24
C LYS A 71 0.07 7.54 -14.23
N GLU A 72 0.95 8.09 -15.06
CA GLU A 72 2.35 7.65 -15.15
C GLU A 72 3.13 7.98 -13.88
N GLU A 73 3.01 9.21 -13.38
CA GLU A 73 3.66 9.60 -12.11
C GLU A 73 3.10 8.78 -10.94
N ALA A 74 1.82 8.40 -10.97
CA ALA A 74 1.25 7.52 -9.96
C ALA A 74 1.83 6.09 -10.03
N VAL A 75 2.18 5.59 -11.22
CA VAL A 75 2.91 4.32 -11.39
C VAL A 75 4.31 4.45 -10.81
N ASP A 76 5.01 5.55 -11.09
CA ASP A 76 6.37 5.78 -10.59
C ASP A 76 6.40 5.82 -9.04
N LEU A 77 5.46 6.54 -8.43
CA LEU A 77 5.33 6.59 -6.97
C LEU A 77 4.93 5.23 -6.36
N ALA A 78 4.11 4.45 -7.08
CA ALA A 78 3.77 3.08 -6.66
C ALA A 78 4.98 2.13 -6.76
N ARG A 79 5.88 2.34 -7.73
CA ARG A 79 7.12 1.57 -7.85
C ARG A 79 8.05 1.86 -6.67
N GLU A 80 8.20 3.14 -6.31
CA GLU A 80 8.96 3.55 -5.13
C GLU A 80 8.37 2.94 -3.84
N TYR A 81 7.04 2.95 -3.70
CA TYR A 81 6.38 2.31 -2.57
C TYR A 81 6.72 0.82 -2.44
N LEU A 82 6.71 0.07 -3.54
CA LEU A 82 7.06 -1.35 -3.55
C LEU A 82 8.54 -1.61 -3.26
N ALA A 83 9.42 -0.71 -3.70
CA ALA A 83 10.86 -0.82 -3.54
C ALA A 83 11.38 -0.29 -2.18
N ARG A 84 10.50 0.32 -1.35
CA ARG A 84 10.88 1.04 -0.12
C ARG A 84 11.72 0.23 0.89
N ASN A 85 11.61 -1.09 0.87
CA ASN A 85 12.28 -1.99 1.82
C ASN A 85 13.36 -2.86 1.16
N ASP A 86 13.69 -2.63 -0.11
CA ASP A 86 14.58 -3.49 -0.88
C ASP A 86 16.02 -3.40 -0.38
N GLU A 87 16.46 -2.19 -0.05
CA GLU A 87 17.78 -1.93 0.55
C GLU A 87 17.91 -2.66 1.90
N ALA A 88 16.93 -2.50 2.79
CA ALA A 88 16.90 -3.17 4.08
C ALA A 88 16.91 -4.70 3.96
N ILE A 89 16.17 -5.25 2.98
CA ILE A 89 16.17 -6.69 2.70
C ILE A 89 17.52 -7.15 2.15
N SER A 90 18.17 -6.34 1.30
CA SER A 90 19.51 -6.64 0.78
C SER A 90 20.52 -6.72 1.92
N GLU A 91 20.54 -5.72 2.81
CA GLU A 91 21.42 -5.72 3.97
C GLU A 91 21.22 -6.93 4.89
N ILE A 92 19.95 -7.32 5.14
CA ILE A 92 19.63 -8.50 5.96
C ILE A 92 20.22 -9.76 5.31
N LYS A 93 20.03 -9.91 3.98
CA LYS A 93 20.54 -11.07 3.23
C LYS A 93 22.06 -11.13 3.22
N GLU A 94 22.74 -9.99 3.10
CA GLU A 94 24.21 -9.91 3.12
C GLU A 94 24.79 -10.23 4.50
N LYS A 95 24.15 -9.77 5.59
CA LYS A 95 24.57 -10.06 6.96
C LYS A 95 24.39 -11.54 7.32
N LEU A 96 23.51 -12.26 6.63
CA LEU A 96 23.24 -13.67 6.89
C LEU A 96 24.34 -14.58 6.32
N ARG A 97 25.04 -15.24 7.24
CA ARG A 97 25.97 -16.32 6.87
C ARG A 97 25.19 -17.57 6.44
N PRO A 98 25.70 -18.34 5.46
CA PRO A 98 25.04 -19.56 5.02
C PRO A 98 24.84 -20.53 6.20
N GLY A 99 23.63 -21.09 6.32
CA GLY A 99 23.26 -22.05 7.37
C GLY A 99 22.89 -21.44 8.73
N ARG A 100 23.00 -20.12 8.92
CA ARG A 100 22.49 -19.45 10.12
C ARG A 100 20.97 -19.18 9.97
N PRO A 101 20.13 -19.51 10.96
CA PRO A 101 18.73 -19.10 10.94
C PRO A 101 18.62 -17.57 11.08
N MET A 102 17.71 -16.99 10.32
CA MET A 102 17.42 -15.55 10.35
C MET A 102 16.80 -15.12 11.68
N ASP A 103 17.05 -13.89 12.12
CA ASP A 103 16.38 -13.35 13.30
C ASP A 103 14.86 -13.33 13.07
N PRO A 104 14.03 -13.63 14.08
CA PRO A 104 12.58 -13.62 13.92
C PRO A 104 12.02 -12.30 13.38
N LYS A 105 12.63 -11.15 13.69
CA LYS A 105 12.18 -9.84 13.18
C LYS A 105 12.46 -9.68 11.70
N ASP A 106 13.65 -10.05 11.26
CA ASP A 106 14.07 -9.98 9.86
C ASP A 106 13.25 -10.94 9.00
N LYS A 107 12.96 -12.13 9.54
CA LYS A 107 12.07 -13.11 8.91
C LYS A 107 10.67 -12.54 8.73
N LEU A 108 10.12 -11.93 9.78
CA LEU A 108 8.80 -11.32 9.72
C LEU A 108 8.76 -10.16 8.72
N LEU A 109 9.81 -9.34 8.64
CA LEU A 109 9.90 -8.24 7.67
C LEU A 109 9.86 -8.77 6.23
N ILE A 110 10.68 -9.77 5.93
CA ILE A 110 10.74 -10.38 4.60
C ILE A 110 9.41 -11.04 4.25
N GLU A 111 8.81 -11.82 5.16
CA GLU A 111 7.50 -12.43 4.95
C GLU A 111 6.40 -11.37 4.74
N MET A 112 6.45 -10.26 5.47
CA MET A 112 5.49 -9.16 5.31
C MET A 112 5.61 -8.48 3.95
N MET A 113 6.85 -8.25 3.49
CA MET A 113 7.11 -7.63 2.18
C MET A 113 6.79 -8.58 1.02
N GLU A 114 7.10 -9.86 1.17
CA GLU A 114 6.73 -10.88 0.19
C GLU A 114 5.20 -10.99 0.06
N LYS A 115 4.49 -10.95 1.18
CA LYS A 115 3.03 -10.94 1.18
C LYS A 115 2.47 -9.72 0.43
N GLU A 116 2.99 -8.52 0.72
CA GLU A 116 2.59 -7.28 0.03
C GLU A 116 2.80 -7.36 -1.48
N ARG A 117 3.97 -7.85 -1.92
CA ARG A 117 4.28 -8.10 -3.34
C ARG A 117 3.36 -9.14 -3.97
N SER A 118 3.09 -10.24 -3.27
CA SER A 118 2.20 -11.30 -3.77
C SER A 118 0.74 -10.84 -3.91
N GLU A 119 0.28 -9.92 -3.05
CA GLU A 119 -1.05 -9.32 -3.13
C GLU A 119 -1.14 -8.37 -4.33
N ALA A 120 -0.07 -7.63 -4.63
CA ALA A 120 0.03 -6.84 -5.85
C ALA A 120 -0.05 -7.71 -7.11
N ALA A 121 0.71 -8.80 -7.15
CA ALA A 121 0.71 -9.78 -8.24
C ALA A 121 -0.70 -10.37 -8.48
N ARG A 122 -1.40 -10.76 -7.40
CA ARG A 122 -2.72 -11.41 -7.48
C ARG A 122 -3.85 -10.46 -7.90
N GLY A 123 -3.70 -9.15 -7.70
CA GLY A 123 -4.69 -8.15 -8.10
C GLY A 123 -4.93 -8.07 -9.63
N ALA A 124 -3.98 -8.57 -10.43
CA ALA A 124 -4.03 -8.57 -11.89
C ALA A 124 -4.91 -9.70 -12.46
N MET A 125 -5.29 -10.68 -11.63
CA MET A 125 -6.27 -11.72 -11.96
C MET A 125 -7.71 -11.17 -11.88
N GLY A 126 -7.96 -10.10 -12.64
CA GLY A 126 -9.30 -9.60 -12.91
C GLY A 126 -10.03 -10.59 -13.82
N LYS A 127 -10.80 -11.49 -13.20
CA LYS A 127 -12.07 -12.07 -13.69
C LYS A 127 -12.15 -12.23 -15.22
N HIS A 128 -11.26 -12.99 -15.83
CA HIS A 128 -11.53 -13.51 -17.18
C HIS A 128 -12.52 -14.67 -17.06
N CYS A 129 -13.79 -14.34 -17.30
CA CYS A 129 -14.80 -15.19 -17.91
C CYS A 129 -14.88 -16.66 -17.45
N LEU A 130 -15.41 -16.91 -16.25
CA LEU A 130 -16.21 -18.12 -16.00
C LEU A 130 -17.62 -17.90 -16.59
N PHE A 131 -17.72 -17.69 -17.90
CA PHE A 131 -19.00 -17.57 -18.61
C PHE A 131 -19.08 -18.69 -19.64
N THR A 132 -19.64 -19.81 -19.18
CA THR A 132 -20.36 -20.84 -19.96
C THR A 132 -19.86 -21.10 -21.37
N CYS A 133 -18.82 -21.92 -21.52
CA CYS A 133 -18.60 -22.66 -22.77
C CYS A 133 -19.28 -24.03 -22.64
N THR A 134 -20.61 -24.04 -22.77
CA THR A 134 -21.37 -25.24 -23.09
C THR A 134 -21.50 -25.30 -24.60
N GLN A 135 -20.43 -25.67 -25.29
CA GLN A 135 -20.50 -26.52 -26.48
C GLN A 135 -19.09 -26.81 -26.98
N SER A 136 -18.93 -28.06 -27.38
CA SER A 136 -17.74 -28.71 -27.92
C SER A 136 -16.95 -27.81 -28.89
N ILE A 137 -15.61 -27.93 -28.82
CA ILE A 137 -14.57 -27.30 -29.65
C ILE A 137 -14.00 -26.01 -29.06
N CYS A 138 -13.08 -26.16 -28.11
CA CYS A 138 -11.91 -25.31 -27.89
C CYS A 138 -10.89 -26.11 -27.06
N PHE A 139 -10.24 -27.09 -27.70
CA PHE A 139 -9.06 -27.78 -27.15
C PHE A 139 -7.82 -26.94 -27.48
N TYR A 140 -7.82 -25.68 -27.06
CA TYR A 140 -6.58 -24.91 -27.01
C TYR A 140 -6.21 -24.80 -25.54
N ASP A 141 -5.19 -25.57 -25.15
CA ASP A 141 -4.63 -25.51 -23.82
C ASP A 141 -3.98 -24.13 -23.66
N ILE A 142 -4.67 -23.24 -22.95
CA ILE A 142 -4.24 -21.86 -22.68
C ILE A 142 -2.83 -21.83 -22.04
N SER A 143 -2.37 -22.94 -21.44
CA SER A 143 -1.02 -23.07 -20.88
C SER A 143 0.13 -23.05 -21.91
N THR A 144 -0.18 -23.10 -23.21
CA THR A 144 0.82 -23.15 -24.29
C THR A 144 0.85 -21.92 -25.22
N ASP A 145 0.07 -20.87 -24.96
CA ASP A 145 0.13 -19.64 -25.78
C ASP A 145 1.42 -18.85 -25.42
N PRO A 146 2.35 -18.60 -26.36
CA PRO A 146 3.57 -17.82 -26.10
C PRO A 146 3.31 -16.37 -25.67
N ARG A 147 2.08 -15.84 -25.80
CA ARG A 147 1.66 -14.56 -25.18
C ARG A 147 1.37 -14.67 -23.68
N THR A 148 0.99 -15.86 -23.19
CA THR A 148 0.87 -16.15 -21.75
C THR A 148 2.22 -16.43 -21.07
N GLN A 149 3.26 -16.60 -21.88
CA GLN A 149 4.63 -16.87 -21.45
C GLN A 149 5.55 -15.64 -21.54
N GLN A 150 4.96 -14.45 -21.68
CA GLN A 150 5.69 -13.22 -21.37
C GLN A 150 5.77 -13.11 -19.84
N PRO A 151 6.96 -12.90 -19.25
CA PRO A 151 7.10 -12.56 -17.84
C PRO A 151 6.66 -11.09 -17.62
N ASN A 152 5.44 -10.75 -18.04
CA ASN A 152 4.76 -9.52 -17.66
C ASN A 152 3.61 -9.88 -16.72
N TRP A 153 3.95 -10.53 -15.62
CA TRP A 153 3.13 -10.43 -14.42
C TRP A 153 3.19 -8.98 -13.98
N PHE A 154 2.30 -8.15 -14.54
CA PHE A 154 2.10 -6.79 -14.07
C PHE A 154 1.66 -6.90 -12.62
N ASP A 155 2.55 -6.61 -11.68
CA ASP A 155 2.17 -6.49 -10.29
C ASP A 155 1.22 -5.29 -10.20
N SER A 156 -0.04 -5.55 -9.84
CA SER A 156 -1.06 -4.52 -9.73
C SER A 156 -1.31 -4.16 -8.28
N VAL A 157 -0.84 -3.00 -7.84
CA VAL A 157 -1.01 -2.54 -6.45
C VAL A 157 -2.32 -1.75 -6.34
N GLU A 158 -3.05 -1.96 -5.24
CA GLU A 158 -4.15 -1.07 -4.84
C GLU A 158 -3.55 0.14 -4.12
N ILE A 159 -3.48 1.28 -4.79
CA ILE A 159 -2.94 2.53 -4.21
C ILE A 159 -4.06 3.57 -4.07
N PRO A 160 -3.93 4.63 -3.25
CA PRO A 160 -4.92 5.70 -3.24
C PRO A 160 -5.03 6.36 -4.62
N ASN A 161 -6.23 6.72 -5.05
CA ASN A 161 -6.44 7.37 -6.34
C ASN A 161 -6.02 8.85 -6.32
N ILE A 162 -4.71 9.07 -6.41
CA ILE A 162 -4.06 10.39 -6.44
C ILE A 162 -4.22 11.11 -7.79
N THR A 163 -4.73 10.40 -8.81
CA THR A 163 -5.09 10.99 -10.11
C THR A 163 -6.34 11.85 -10.02
N ASN A 164 -7.25 11.52 -9.09
CA ASN A 164 -8.43 12.34 -8.86
C ASN A 164 -8.12 13.49 -7.88
N PRO A 165 -8.31 14.76 -8.27
CA PRO A 165 -7.98 15.91 -7.42
C PRO A 165 -8.79 15.97 -6.12
N LYS A 166 -10.02 15.42 -6.11
CA LYS A 166 -10.85 15.38 -4.90
C LYS A 166 -10.25 14.44 -3.86
N ILE A 167 -9.85 13.24 -4.31
CA ILE A 167 -9.28 12.23 -3.43
C ILE A 167 -7.88 12.66 -2.99
N PHE A 168 -7.10 13.25 -3.89
CA PHE A 168 -5.81 13.86 -3.57
C PHE A 168 -5.92 14.88 -2.43
N LYS A 169 -6.90 15.79 -2.49
CA LYS A 169 -7.15 16.76 -1.41
C LYS A 169 -7.51 16.08 -0.09
N ILE A 170 -8.42 15.09 -0.13
CA ILE A 170 -8.80 14.32 1.06
C ILE A 170 -7.58 13.64 1.67
N LEU A 171 -6.75 12.97 0.86
CA LEU A 171 -5.55 12.28 1.33
C LEU A 171 -4.52 13.26 1.92
N LYS A 172 -4.39 14.45 1.34
CA LYS A 172 -3.52 15.52 1.86
C LYS A 172 -3.97 16.03 3.22
N GLU A 173 -5.28 16.20 3.42
CA GLU A 173 -5.86 16.69 4.68
C GLU A 173 -6.05 15.58 5.72
N TRP A 174 -6.00 14.31 5.32
CA TRP A 174 -6.24 13.16 6.19
C TRP A 174 -5.21 13.08 7.33
N ASP A 175 -5.69 12.95 8.56
CA ASP A 175 -4.90 12.96 9.79
C ASP A 175 -4.49 11.56 10.29
N GLY A 176 -4.79 10.52 9.51
CA GLY A 176 -4.56 9.13 9.91
C GLY A 176 -5.76 8.48 10.60
N ASP A 177 -6.91 9.15 10.71
CA ASP A 177 -8.11 8.54 11.31
C ASP A 177 -8.62 7.35 10.49
N MET A 178 -8.59 6.18 11.12
CA MET A 178 -9.05 4.92 10.52
C MET A 178 -10.56 4.90 10.26
N ASN A 179 -11.35 5.73 10.95
CA ASN A 179 -12.78 5.76 10.71
C ASN A 179 -13.09 6.44 9.37
N SER A 180 -12.32 7.44 8.96
CA SER A 180 -12.50 8.19 7.71
C SER A 180 -11.75 7.60 6.50
N ILE A 181 -10.94 6.54 6.70
CA ILE A 181 -10.13 5.90 5.64
C ILE A 181 -10.95 5.47 4.40
N HIS A 182 -12.23 5.12 4.59
CA HIS A 182 -13.13 4.70 3.52
C HIS A 182 -13.51 5.82 2.54
N LEU A 183 -13.27 7.09 2.90
CA LEU A 183 -13.47 8.24 2.01
C LEU A 183 -12.38 8.32 0.93
N ILE A 184 -11.19 7.79 1.23
CA ILE A 184 -10.07 7.72 0.30
C ILE A 184 -10.27 6.47 -0.55
N LYS A 185 -10.67 6.67 -1.81
CA LYS A 185 -10.83 5.55 -2.75
C LYS A 185 -9.48 5.15 -3.31
N ASP A 186 -9.32 3.85 -3.46
CA ASP A 186 -8.19 3.20 -4.12
C ASP A 186 -8.40 3.07 -5.63
N MET A 187 -7.31 2.81 -6.33
CA MET A 187 -7.26 2.46 -7.73
C MET A 187 -6.19 1.37 -7.91
N ARG A 188 -6.47 0.39 -8.76
CA ARG A 188 -5.45 -0.58 -9.17
C ARG A 188 -4.56 0.03 -10.23
N ILE A 189 -3.26 0.00 -9.98
CA ILE A 189 -2.25 0.41 -10.96
C ILE A 189 -1.33 -0.77 -11.21
N ALA A 190 -1.17 -1.14 -12.49
CA ALA A 190 -0.16 -2.07 -12.94
C ALA A 190 1.21 -1.38 -12.90
N VAL A 191 2.16 -1.97 -12.20
CA VAL A 191 3.54 -1.51 -12.10
C VAL A 191 4.41 -2.45 -12.93
N ASP A 192 5.01 -1.90 -13.98
CA ASP A 192 6.04 -2.60 -14.74
C ASP A 192 7.36 -2.53 -13.98
N PRO A 193 7.99 -3.67 -13.62
CA PRO A 193 9.32 -3.66 -13.01
C PRO A 193 10.41 -3.27 -14.02
N ALA A 194 10.14 -3.38 -15.33
CA ALA A 194 11.12 -3.23 -16.40
C ALA A 194 11.17 -1.82 -17.05
N LYS A 195 10.36 -0.87 -16.59
CA LYS A 195 10.49 0.53 -17.02
C LYS A 195 11.39 1.25 -16.02
N ASP A 196 12.69 1.22 -16.29
CA ASP A 196 13.58 2.25 -15.76
C ASP A 196 13.02 3.59 -16.23
N SER A 197 12.54 4.41 -15.30
CA SER A 197 12.11 5.75 -15.63
C SER A 197 13.35 6.52 -16.09
N GLU A 198 13.47 6.75 -17.40
CA GLU A 198 14.37 7.78 -17.91
C GLU A 198 14.15 9.05 -17.07
N PRO A 199 15.21 9.71 -16.60
CA PRO A 199 15.07 10.88 -15.73
C PRO A 199 14.24 11.93 -16.47
N LYS A 200 13.02 12.20 -15.96
CA LYS A 200 12.16 13.25 -16.50
C LYS A 200 12.88 14.59 -16.30
N SER A 201 13.52 15.06 -17.36
CA SER A 201 14.03 16.43 -17.44
C SER A 201 12.84 17.38 -17.33
N ASN A 202 12.76 18.09 -16.21
CA ASN A 202 11.82 19.19 -16.09
C ASN A 202 12.30 20.30 -17.03
N THR A 203 11.70 20.40 -18.21
CA THR A 203 11.90 21.53 -19.13
C THR A 203 10.96 22.66 -18.72
N ALA A 204 11.51 23.68 -18.07
CA ALA A 204 10.91 25.01 -18.00
C ALA A 204 12.02 26.07 -17.92
N GLY A 205 12.24 26.77 -19.04
CA GLY A 205 12.77 28.13 -19.09
C GLY A 205 14.28 28.30 -19.17
N ALA A 206 14.77 28.57 -20.38
CA ALA A 206 16.08 29.14 -20.64
C ALA A 206 16.25 30.51 -19.95
N ASP A 207 17.46 30.81 -19.46
CA ASP A 207 18.32 31.88 -19.99
C ASP A 207 19.62 32.05 -19.17
N ASN A 208 20.74 31.98 -19.91
CA ASN A 208 21.98 32.75 -19.79
C ASN A 208 23.16 32.27 -18.91
N ALA A 209 24.24 31.93 -19.65
CA ALA A 209 25.64 32.28 -19.44
C ALA A 209 26.20 32.35 -18.01
N GLY A 210 26.93 31.31 -17.65
CA GLY A 210 27.92 31.35 -16.58
C GLY A 210 29.09 30.43 -16.91
N SER A 211 29.97 30.86 -17.83
CA SER A 211 31.31 30.25 -17.94
C SER A 211 31.92 30.31 -16.55
N SER A 212 32.34 29.17 -16.00
CA SER A 212 32.87 29.12 -14.65
C SER A 212 33.98 30.16 -14.49
N SER A 213 33.99 30.91 -13.40
CA SER A 213 35.05 31.88 -13.09
C SER A 213 36.46 31.26 -13.12
N ILE A 214 36.53 29.93 -13.05
CA ILE A 214 37.73 29.11 -13.14
C ILE A 214 38.26 29.06 -14.59
N GLU A 215 37.42 28.88 -15.60
CA GLU A 215 37.85 28.88 -17.01
C GLU A 215 38.39 30.24 -17.45
N ARG A 216 37.79 31.34 -16.98
CA ARG A 216 38.32 32.70 -17.23
C ARG A 216 39.65 32.94 -16.53
N ALA A 217 39.84 32.41 -15.31
CA ALA A 217 41.11 32.54 -14.58
C ALA A 217 42.23 31.73 -15.26
N ILE A 218 41.92 30.53 -15.77
CA ILE A 218 42.92 29.69 -16.46
C ILE A 218 43.33 30.32 -17.80
N ALA A 219 42.39 30.87 -18.58
CA ALA A 219 42.70 31.51 -19.85
C ALA A 219 43.51 32.81 -19.68
N ALA A 220 43.25 33.60 -18.62
CA ALA A 220 44.02 34.80 -18.31
C ALA A 220 45.48 34.49 -17.94
N GLU A 221 45.71 33.37 -17.25
CA GLU A 221 47.06 32.99 -16.80
C GLU A 221 47.87 32.25 -17.89
N THR A 222 47.20 31.45 -18.71
CA THR A 222 47.87 30.55 -19.68
C THR A 222 47.88 31.08 -21.11
N GLY A 223 47.10 32.12 -21.42
CA GLY A 223 47.07 32.75 -22.75
C GLY A 223 46.60 31.84 -23.89
N MET A 224 46.08 30.64 -23.59
CA MET A 224 45.57 29.72 -24.60
C MET A 224 44.06 29.88 -24.76
N ILE A 225 43.63 30.22 -25.98
CA ILE A 225 42.23 30.20 -26.39
C ILE A 225 41.89 28.76 -26.78
N VAL A 226 41.00 28.12 -26.03
CA VAL A 226 40.42 26.82 -26.42
C VAL A 226 39.19 27.13 -27.28
N SER A 227 39.30 26.87 -28.59
CA SER A 227 38.18 26.87 -29.53
C SER A 227 37.40 25.55 -29.47
#